data_AF-A0A662ITF0-F1
#
_entry.id   AF-A0A662ITF0-F1
#
_cell.length_a   1.000
_cell.length_b   1.000
_cell.length_c   1.000
_cell.angle_alpha   90.00
_cell.angle_beta   90.00
_cell.angle_gamma   90.00
#
_symmetry.space_group_name_H-M   'P 1'
#
loop_
_entity.id
_entity.type
_entity.pdbx_description
1 polymer ?
#
loop_
_entity_poly.entity_id
_entity_poly.type
_entity_poly.pdbx_seq_one_letter_code
_entity_poly.pdbx_strand_id
1 'polypeptide(L)'
;MPRDYMEVEGPEDFLRVCQKVDVVLRLDPLLIANYYGIFIFIDMRRLRAGQARALLSALKDRVVHVRRHATAVSVSELLEGSQSST
;
A
#
# COMPACT_ATOMS: atom_id res chain seq x y z
N MET A 1 -7.23 -12.53 -13.25
CA MET A 1 -7.01 -13.58 -12.22
C MET A 1 -7.20 -12.94 -10.84
N PRO A 2 -7.78 -13.65 -9.85
CA PRO A 2 -7.86 -13.18 -8.48
C PRO A 2 -6.45 -12.95 -7.91
N ARG A 3 -6.31 -11.99 -7.00
CA ARG A 3 -5.06 -11.74 -6.26
C ARG A 3 -5.27 -12.16 -4.81
N ASP A 4 -4.27 -12.83 -4.24
CA ASP A 4 -4.29 -13.20 -2.83
C ASP A 4 -3.80 -12.02 -1.98
N TYR A 5 -4.60 -11.68 -0.98
CA TYR A 5 -4.30 -10.65 0.00
C TYR A 5 -4.22 -11.28 1.39
N MET A 6 -3.09 -11.08 2.08
CA MET A 6 -2.84 -11.60 3.41
C MET A 6 -2.76 -10.44 4.40
N GLU A 7 -3.72 -10.37 5.32
CA GLU A 7 -3.65 -9.44 6.45
C GLU A 7 -2.72 -10.02 7.51
N VAL A 8 -1.84 -9.19 8.07
CA VAL A 8 -0.98 -9.58 9.20
C VAL A 8 -1.63 -9.21 10.54
N GLU A 9 -1.30 -9.94 11.60
CA GLU A 9 -1.89 -9.74 12.93
C GLU A 9 -1.47 -8.41 13.58
N GLY A 10 -0.26 -7.93 13.27
CA GLY A 10 0.25 -6.70 13.88
C GLY A 10 1.41 -6.03 13.15
N PRO A 11 1.83 -4.85 13.66
CA PRO A 11 2.87 -4.04 13.04
C PRO A 11 4.22 -4.75 12.90
N GLU A 12 4.60 -5.57 13.88
CA GLU A 12 5.88 -6.29 13.87
C GLU A 12 5.96 -7.30 12.71
N ASP A 13 4.86 -8.02 12.44
CA ASP A 13 4.82 -8.96 11.32
C ASP A 13 4.80 -8.23 9.98
N PHE A 14 4.11 -7.08 9.90
CA PHE A 14 4.19 -6.23 8.73
C PHE A 14 5.63 -5.74 8.48
N LEU A 15 6.32 -5.27 9.51
CA LEU A 15 7.70 -4.79 9.41
C LEU A 15 8.66 -5.87 8.93
N ARG A 16 8.50 -7.13 9.39
CA ARG A 16 9.30 -8.27 8.91
C ARG A 16 9.16 -8.49 7.41
N VAL A 17 7.96 -8.35 6.88
CA VAL A 17 7.71 -8.41 5.43
C VAL A 17 8.33 -7.20 4.73
N CYS A 18 8.14 -6.01 5.29
CA CYS A 18 8.69 -4.77 4.74
C CYS A 18 10.21 -4.78 4.62
N GLN A 19 10.93 -5.53 5.47
CA GLN A 19 12.39 -5.71 5.36
C GLN A 19 12.82 -6.38 4.05
N LYS A 20 11.93 -7.14 3.40
CA LYS A 20 12.21 -7.93 2.20
C LYS A 20 11.76 -7.27 0.91
N VAL A 21 11.16 -6.08 0.99
CA VAL A 21 10.64 -5.34 -0.18
C VAL A 21 11.20 -3.92 -0.18
N ASP A 22 11.34 -3.37 -1.38
CA ASP A 22 11.86 -2.02 -1.56
C ASP A 22 10.79 -0.94 -1.36
N VAL A 23 9.53 -1.27 -1.66
CA VAL A 23 8.42 -0.31 -1.68
C VAL A 23 7.22 -0.83 -0.89
N VAL A 24 6.63 0.07 -0.10
CA VAL A 24 5.35 -0.13 0.58
C VAL A 24 4.36 0.89 0.02
N LEU A 25 3.21 0.42 -0.46
CA LEU A 25 2.16 1.29 -0.94
C LEU A 25 1.23 1.68 0.21
N ARG A 26 0.99 2.96 0.38
CA ARG A 26 -0.03 3.48 1.29
C ARG A 26 -1.27 3.84 0.49
N LEU A 27 -2.27 2.96 0.56
CA LEU A 27 -3.62 3.20 0.06
C LEU A 27 -4.49 3.41 1.28
N ASP A 28 -4.56 4.64 1.77
CA ASP A 28 -5.21 4.95 3.05
C ASP A 28 -6.60 4.30 3.17
N PRO A 29 -6.87 3.55 4.26
CA PRO A 29 -6.07 3.40 5.49
C PRO A 29 -5.09 2.20 5.52
N LEU A 30 -4.82 1.55 4.39
CA LEU A 30 -4.00 0.36 4.28
C LEU A 30 -2.53 0.68 3.96
N LEU A 31 -1.63 -0.07 4.58
CA LEU A 31 -0.27 -0.24 4.07
C LEU A 31 -0.18 -1.62 3.42
N ILE A 32 0.39 -1.66 2.22
CA ILE A 32 0.46 -2.86 1.38
C ILE A 32 1.90 -3.06 0.90
N ALA A 33 2.44 -4.25 1.14
CA ALA A 33 3.71 -4.72 0.59
C ALA A 33 3.43 -5.82 -0.44
N ASN A 34 4.12 -5.79 -1.58
CA ASN A 34 4.11 -6.90 -2.54
C ASN A 34 5.38 -7.72 -2.37
N TYR A 35 5.23 -8.96 -1.89
CA TYR A 35 6.33 -9.90 -1.71
C TYR A 35 6.16 -11.04 -2.72
N TYR A 36 6.97 -11.05 -3.78
CA TYR A 36 6.92 -12.03 -4.87
C TYR A 36 5.51 -12.28 -5.43
N GLY A 37 4.73 -11.21 -5.63
CA GLY A 37 3.36 -11.30 -6.18
C GLY A 37 2.27 -11.47 -5.13
N ILE A 38 2.61 -11.79 -3.88
CA ILE A 38 1.68 -11.89 -2.75
C ILE A 38 1.48 -10.49 -2.15
N PHE A 39 0.23 -10.05 -2.02
CA PHE A 39 -0.10 -8.77 -1.41
C PHE A 39 -0.30 -8.96 0.09
N ILE A 40 0.63 -8.46 0.88
CA ILE A 40 0.57 -8.51 2.34
C ILE A 40 0.20 -7.12 2.83
N PHE A 41 -0.77 -7.01 3.74
CA PHE A 41 -1.26 -5.70 4.18
C PHE A 41 -1.56 -5.62 5.67
N ILE A 42 -1.64 -4.39 6.16
CA ILE A 42 -2.13 -4.06 7.50
C ILE A 42 -3.09 -2.87 7.43
N ASP A 43 -4.21 -2.95 8.14
CA ASP A 43 -5.18 -1.85 8.28
C ASP A 43 -4.78 -0.94 9.45
N MET A 44 -4.37 0.29 9.14
CA MET A 44 -3.93 1.24 10.16
C MET A 44 -5.05 1.65 11.12
N ARG A 45 -6.33 1.48 10.77
CA ARG A 45 -7.46 1.77 11.68
C ARG A 45 -7.53 0.81 12.85
N ARG A 46 -6.98 -0.40 12.70
CA ARG A 46 -6.97 -1.45 13.73
C ARG A 46 -5.78 -1.28 14.68
N LEU A 47 -4.88 -0.34 14.40
CA LEU A 47 -3.73 -0.03 15.21
C LEU A 47 -4.05 1.04 16.26
N ARG A 48 -3.42 0.92 17.42
CA ARG A 48 -3.42 2.00 18.41
C ARG A 48 -2.67 3.20 17.83
N ALA A 49 -3.03 4.42 18.22
CA ALA A 49 -2.42 5.65 17.69
C ALA A 49 -0.87 5.67 17.76
N GLY A 50 -0.29 5.14 18.85
CA GLY A 50 1.16 5.00 18.99
C GLY A 50 1.79 3.99 18.03
N GLN A 51 1.09 2.89 17.72
CA GLN A 51 1.57 1.84 16.81
C GLN A 51 1.57 2.32 15.36
N ALA A 52 0.51 2.99 14.92
CA ALA A 52 0.44 3.54 13.56
C ALA A 52 1.57 4.55 13.30
N ARG A 53 1.83 5.45 14.26
CA ARG A 53 2.91 6.43 14.15
C ARG A 53 4.30 5.77 14.11
N ALA A 54 4.54 4.79 14.98
CA ALA A 54 5.79 4.04 15.00
C ALA A 54 6.02 3.28 13.69
N LEU A 55 4.98 2.64 13.17
CA LEU A 55 5.02 1.90 11.90
C LEU A 55 5.36 2.81 10.72
N LEU A 56 4.67 3.95 10.58
CA LEU A 56 4.96 4.92 9.53
C LEU A 56 6.37 5.51 9.66
N SER A 57 6.84 5.77 10.89
CA SER A 57 8.19 6.26 11.12
C SER A 57 9.26 5.24 10.71
N ALA A 58 9.03 3.95 10.97
CA ALA A 58 9.94 2.88 10.60
C ALA A 58 9.99 2.65 9.08
N LEU A 59 8.90 2.97 8.36
CA LEU A 59 8.76 2.77 6.92
C LEU A 59 8.98 4.05 6.10
N LYS A 60 9.36 5.18 6.72
CA LYS A 60 9.38 6.51 6.10
C LYS A 60 10.11 6.58 4.74
N ASP A 61 11.18 5.81 4.57
CA ASP A 61 12.02 5.84 3.36
C ASP A 61 11.55 4.85 2.28
N ARG A 62 10.46 4.10 2.54
CA ARG A 62 9.91 3.05 1.65
C ARG A 62 8.44 3.28 1.29
N VAL A 63 7.75 4.18 1.99
CA VAL A 63 6.31 4.42 1.78
C VAL A 63 6.06 5.32 0.58
N VAL A 64 5.26 4.82 -0.35
CA VAL A 64 4.70 5.58 -1.47
C VAL A 64 3.23 5.85 -1.21
N HIS A 65 2.86 7.13 -1.18
CA HIS A 65 1.47 7.55 -0.99
C HIS A 65 0.70 7.48 -2.31
N VAL A 66 -0.30 6.60 -2.39
CA VAL A 66 -1.10 6.40 -3.60
C VAL A 66 -2.30 7.34 -3.57
N ARG A 67 -2.31 8.34 -4.46
CA ARG A 67 -3.44 9.28 -4.60
C ARG A 67 -4.63 8.67 -5.35
N ARG A 68 -4.35 7.94 -6.42
CA ARG A 68 -5.36 7.36 -7.32
C ARG A 68 -4.80 6.09 -7.94
N HIS A 69 -5.64 5.06 -8.09
CA HIS A 69 -5.38 3.95 -9.00
C HIS A 69 -6.27 4.12 -10.24
N ALA A 70 -5.76 3.78 -11.41
CA ALA A 70 -6.53 3.77 -12.65
C ALA A 70 -6.20 2.49 -13.41
N THR A 71 -7.22 1.92 -14.03
CA THR A 71 -7.07 0.79 -14.97
C THR A 71 -7.38 1.35 -16.35
N ALA A 72 -6.45 1.16 -17.28
CA ALA A 72 -6.62 1.57 -18.68
C ALA A 72 -6.03 0.47 -19.57
N VAL A 73 -6.62 0.27 -20.75
CA VAL A 73 -6.10 -0.65 -21.77
C VAL A 73 -4.99 0.01 -22.59
N SER A 74 -4.84 1.33 -22.52
CA SER A 74 -3.75 2.07 -23.18
C SER A 74 -3.36 3.36 -22.42
N VAL A 75 -2.18 3.89 -22.73
CA VAL A 75 -1.73 5.19 -22.20
C VAL A 75 -2.63 6.33 -22.69
N SER A 76 -3.11 6.28 -23.93
CA SER A 76 -4.00 7.31 -24.49
C SER A 76 -5.30 7.43 -23.68
N GLU A 77 -5.95 6.30 -23.40
CA GLU A 77 -7.16 6.24 -22.57
C GLU A 77 -6.90 6.79 -21.15
N LEU A 78 -5.75 6.44 -20.55
CA LEU A 78 -5.37 6.95 -19.24
C LEU A 78 -5.25 8.49 -19.21
N LEU A 79 -4.73 9.08 -20.29
CA LEU A 79 -4.54 10.53 -20.41
C LEU A 79 -5.86 11.25 -20.70
N GLU A 80 -6.75 10.68 -21.51
CA GLU A 80 -8.07 11.26 -21.82
C GLU A 80 -9.00 11.29 -20.59
N GLY A 81 -9.05 10.20 -19.81
CA GLY A 81 -9.84 10.13 -18.57
C GLY A 81 -9.34 11.03 -17.42
N SER A 82 -8.22 11.73 -17.60
CA SER A 82 -7.67 12.66 -16.62
C SER A 82 -8.11 14.12 -16.85
N GLN A 83 -8.79 14.42 -17.97
CA GLN A 83 -9.23 15.78 -18.32
C GLN A 83 -10.67 16.11 -17.88
N SER A 84 -11.43 15.14 -17.37
CA SER A 84 -12.87 15.30 -17.06
C SER A 84 -13.19 15.73 -15.62
N SER A 85 -12.18 16.15 -14.84
CA SER A 85 -12.34 16.62 -13.46
C SER A 85 -11.76 18.03 -13.32
N THR A 86 -12.38 18.99 -13.99
CA THR A 86 -12.26 20.43 -13.74
C THR A 86 -13.67 20.98 -13.55
#